data_AF-I3XY59-F1
#
_entry.id   AF-I3XY59-F1
#
_cell.length_a   1.000
_cell.length_b   1.000
_cell.length_c   1.000
_cell.angle_alpha   90.00
_cell.angle_beta   90.00
_cell.angle_gamma   90.00
#
_symmetry.space_group_name_H-M   'P 1'
#
loop_
_entity.id
_entity.type
_entity.pdbx_description
1 polymer ?
#
loop_
_entity_poly.entity_id
_entity_poly.type
_entity_poly.pdbx_seq_one_letter_code
_entity_poly.pdbx_strand_id
1 'polypeptide(L)'
;MNFAEEWIEHDYNPFIVFDNSGKIVSLNQEAQYLLGEVNHKKIFDIAGTYASITYGFKTTIVDIAFNSYKFYAITVGYLDEDVIGIKLYKNATKKFANVEEYGESVNIYALLDLCISAVSTNSAIKFKKEFDPTFPDIHLNVENFIKLLNKVYQTHLNATTITTRLSLITGEYIRFNNKKYPIFSISIKSDATPLHYEKNIEDIAHKSNCTIQFEANETLIQSALVS
;
A
#
# COMPACT_ATOMS: atom_id res chain seq x y z
N MET A 1 3.82 -5.00 33.97
CA MET A 1 4.77 -5.21 32.86
C MET A 1 6.12 -4.64 33.25
N ASN A 2 7.19 -5.31 32.83
CA ASN A 2 8.54 -4.77 32.97
C ASN A 2 8.82 -3.72 31.87
N PHE A 3 9.88 -2.93 32.03
CA PHE A 3 10.21 -1.86 31.08
C PHE A 3 10.34 -2.36 29.63
N ALA A 4 10.91 -3.55 29.39
CA ALA A 4 11.06 -4.09 28.05
C ALA A 4 9.71 -4.54 27.45
N GLU A 5 8.80 -5.07 28.25
CA GLU A 5 7.44 -5.44 27.82
C GLU A 5 6.63 -4.21 27.40
N GLU A 6 6.79 -3.07 28.09
CA GLU A 6 6.17 -1.81 27.69
C GLU A 6 6.67 -1.32 26.32
N TRP A 7 7.96 -1.51 26.00
CA TRP A 7 8.49 -1.23 24.67
C TRP A 7 7.87 -2.12 23.59
N ILE A 8 7.61 -3.39 23.91
CA ILE A 8 6.97 -4.33 22.97
C ILE A 8 5.50 -3.93 22.77
N GLU A 9 4.80 -3.55 23.83
CA GLU A 9 3.41 -3.11 23.78
C GLU A 9 3.21 -1.90 22.85
N HIS A 10 4.16 -0.96 22.89
CA HIS A 10 4.16 0.25 22.06
C HIS A 10 4.92 0.11 20.73
N ASP A 11 5.39 -1.09 20.35
CA ASP A 11 6.05 -1.31 19.07
C ASP A 11 5.04 -1.19 17.91
N TYR A 12 5.44 -0.47 16.85
CA TYR A 12 4.62 -0.30 15.65
C TYR A 12 4.45 -1.58 14.84
N ASN A 13 5.24 -2.62 15.11
CA ASN A 13 5.18 -3.92 14.46
C ASN A 13 4.36 -4.90 15.30
N PRO A 14 3.43 -5.66 14.69
CA PRO A 14 2.73 -6.74 15.38
C PRO A 14 3.71 -7.74 16.00
N PHE A 15 3.50 -8.06 17.26
CA PHE A 15 4.20 -9.09 17.99
C PHE A 15 3.18 -10.02 18.66
N ILE A 16 3.34 -11.33 18.46
CA ILE A 16 2.44 -12.35 19.00
C ILE A 16 3.28 -13.51 19.53
N VAL A 17 2.91 -14.03 20.70
CA VAL A 17 3.42 -15.27 21.29
C VAL A 17 2.29 -16.30 21.32
N PHE A 18 2.56 -17.47 20.79
CA PHE A 18 1.68 -18.63 20.83
C PHE A 18 2.24 -19.70 21.75
N ASP A 19 1.36 -20.52 22.31
CA ASP A 19 1.74 -21.80 22.88
C ASP A 19 1.85 -22.89 21.78
N ASN A 20 2.31 -24.08 22.17
CA ASN A 20 2.45 -25.22 21.27
C ASN A 20 1.14 -25.70 20.59
N SER A 21 -0.03 -25.26 21.09
CA SER A 21 -1.34 -25.57 20.51
C SER A 21 -1.82 -24.51 19.52
N GLY A 22 -1.08 -23.42 19.37
CA GLY A 22 -1.43 -22.27 18.54
C GLY A 22 -2.37 -21.28 19.21
N LYS A 23 -2.58 -21.40 20.53
CA LYS A 23 -3.34 -20.41 21.31
C LYS A 23 -2.44 -19.22 21.62
N ILE A 24 -3.00 -18.02 21.54
CA ILE A 24 -2.25 -16.80 21.84
C ILE A 24 -2.03 -16.69 23.36
N VAL A 25 -0.76 -16.59 23.76
CA VAL A 25 -0.31 -16.39 25.13
C VAL A 25 -0.19 -14.90 25.44
N SER A 26 0.39 -14.14 24.52
CA SER A 26 0.51 -12.69 24.61
C SER A 26 0.62 -12.06 23.23
N LEU A 27 0.30 -10.78 23.13
CA LEU A 27 0.37 -9.99 21.91
C LEU A 27 0.43 -8.51 22.29
N ASN A 28 1.01 -7.67 21.43
CA ASN A 28 1.02 -6.22 21.63
C ASN A 28 -0.22 -5.54 21.03
N GLN A 29 -0.42 -4.25 21.33
CA GLN A 29 -1.51 -3.45 20.79
C GLN A 29 -1.64 -3.56 19.26
N GLU A 30 -0.52 -3.47 18.54
CA GLU A 30 -0.57 -3.51 17.08
C GLU A 30 -1.06 -4.87 16.54
N ALA A 31 -0.68 -5.97 17.18
CA ALA A 31 -1.19 -7.29 16.82
C ALA A 31 -2.70 -7.44 17.06
N GLN A 32 -3.30 -6.70 18.00
CA GLN A 32 -4.76 -6.71 18.19
C GLN A 32 -5.49 -6.22 16.94
N TYR A 33 -5.00 -5.14 16.32
CA TYR A 33 -5.58 -4.61 15.09
C TYR A 33 -5.45 -5.61 13.94
N LEU A 34 -4.26 -6.19 13.76
CA LEU A 34 -4.02 -7.21 12.74
C LEU A 34 -4.98 -8.40 12.90
N LEU A 35 -5.18 -8.88 14.13
CA LEU A 35 -6.06 -10.01 14.43
C LEU A 35 -7.57 -9.68 14.32
N GLY A 36 -7.92 -8.40 14.17
CA GLY A 36 -9.27 -7.99 13.79
C GLY A 36 -9.61 -8.36 12.33
N GLU A 37 -8.60 -8.50 11.48
CA GLU A 37 -8.75 -8.82 10.05
C GLU A 37 -8.19 -10.18 9.65
N VAL A 38 -7.26 -10.72 10.43
CA VAL A 38 -6.48 -11.92 10.08
C VAL A 38 -6.69 -13.04 11.10
N ASN A 39 -6.99 -14.24 10.62
CA ASN A 39 -7.09 -15.42 11.47
C ASN A 39 -5.71 -15.75 12.08
N HIS A 40 -5.61 -15.75 13.41
CA HIS A 40 -4.39 -16.03 14.15
C HIS A 40 -3.74 -17.37 13.80
N LYS A 41 -4.53 -18.39 13.41
CA LYS A 41 -4.01 -19.69 12.97
C LYS A 41 -3.07 -19.55 11.78
N LYS A 42 -3.39 -18.66 10.82
CA LYS A 42 -2.50 -18.40 9.67
C LYS A 42 -1.15 -17.85 10.11
N ILE A 43 -1.14 -16.99 11.13
CA ILE A 43 0.09 -16.40 11.65
C ILE A 43 0.90 -17.44 12.43
N PHE A 44 0.25 -18.31 13.19
CA PHE A 44 0.89 -19.45 13.86
C PHE A 44 1.54 -20.41 12.86
N ASP A 45 0.83 -20.77 11.78
CA ASP A 45 1.37 -21.64 10.72
C ASP A 45 2.62 -21.02 10.06
N ILE A 46 2.62 -19.69 9.86
CA ILE A 46 3.79 -18.94 9.38
C ILE A 46 4.94 -18.99 10.39
N ALA A 47 4.66 -18.80 11.69
CA ALA A 47 5.68 -18.90 12.73
C ALA A 47 6.35 -20.28 12.70
N GLY A 48 5.57 -21.36 12.64
CA GLY A 48 6.11 -22.73 12.53
C GLY A 48 6.93 -22.95 11.26
N THR A 49 6.48 -22.42 10.12
CA THR A 49 7.18 -22.56 8.82
C THR A 49 8.55 -21.87 8.81
N TYR A 50 8.64 -20.71 9.46
CA TYR A 50 9.85 -19.87 9.44
C TYR A 50 10.72 -19.98 10.69
N ALA A 51 10.32 -20.81 11.66
CA ALA A 51 11.11 -21.12 12.84
C ALA A 51 12.51 -21.62 12.44
N SER A 52 13.49 -21.34 13.31
CA SER A 52 14.79 -22.00 13.24
C SER A 52 14.63 -23.49 13.52
N ILE A 53 15.61 -24.31 13.14
CA ILE A 53 15.68 -25.72 13.54
C ILE A 53 16.16 -25.84 14.99
N THR A 54 17.01 -24.89 15.42
CA THR A 54 17.54 -24.81 16.78
C THR A 54 16.94 -23.63 17.53
N TYR A 55 16.82 -23.75 18.85
CA TYR A 55 16.39 -22.67 19.74
C TYR A 55 17.13 -21.36 19.44
N GLY A 56 16.40 -20.26 19.50
CA GLY A 56 16.88 -18.92 19.20
C GLY A 56 15.91 -18.14 18.34
N PHE A 57 16.45 -17.13 17.66
CA PHE A 57 15.69 -16.17 16.86
C PHE A 57 16.20 -16.16 15.43
N LYS A 58 15.29 -16.15 14.47
CA LYS A 58 15.60 -16.11 13.04
C LYS A 58 14.78 -15.02 12.37
N THR A 59 15.47 -14.04 11.82
CA THR A 59 14.87 -13.03 10.94
C THR A 59 14.95 -13.50 9.49
N THR A 60 13.81 -13.50 8.79
CA THR A 60 13.71 -13.85 7.38
C THR A 60 13.12 -12.67 6.61
N ILE A 61 13.78 -12.25 5.54
CA ILE A 61 13.22 -11.28 4.59
C ILE A 61 12.23 -12.03 3.71
N VAL A 62 10.96 -11.69 3.82
CA VAL A 62 9.85 -12.33 3.10
C VAL A 62 8.70 -11.34 2.99
N ASP A 63 8.12 -11.24 1.80
CA ASP A 63 6.92 -10.44 1.57
C ASP A 63 5.69 -11.22 2.08
N ILE A 64 5.05 -10.72 3.13
CA ILE A 64 3.80 -11.27 3.68
C ILE A 64 2.72 -10.21 3.58
N ALA A 65 1.58 -10.55 3.00
CA ALA A 65 0.44 -9.65 2.89
C ALA A 65 -0.83 -10.30 3.46
N PHE A 66 -1.57 -9.54 4.27
CA PHE A 66 -2.91 -9.88 4.71
C PHE A 66 -3.82 -8.67 4.51
N ASN A 67 -4.72 -8.73 3.52
CA ASN A 67 -5.59 -7.60 3.17
C ASN A 67 -4.77 -6.30 2.98
N SER A 68 -4.98 -5.32 3.85
CA SER A 68 -4.30 -4.02 3.88
C SER A 68 -2.89 -4.07 4.53
N TYR A 69 -2.59 -5.10 5.31
CA TYR A 69 -1.31 -5.26 6.01
C TYR A 69 -0.25 -5.87 5.10
N LYS A 70 0.93 -5.23 5.03
CA LYS A 70 2.09 -5.72 4.28
C LYS A 70 3.34 -5.69 5.14
N PHE A 71 4.10 -6.77 5.12
CA PHE A 71 5.31 -6.98 5.90
C PHE A 71 6.47 -7.41 4.99
N TYR A 72 7.68 -6.87 5.21
CA TYR A 72 8.87 -7.17 4.38
C TYR A 72 9.79 -8.21 5.04
N ALA A 73 9.57 -8.46 6.32
CA ALA A 73 10.34 -9.43 7.08
C ALA A 73 9.52 -9.94 8.25
N ILE A 74 9.96 -11.07 8.79
CA ILE A 74 9.50 -11.59 10.08
C ILE A 74 10.70 -12.02 10.92
N THR A 75 10.57 -11.91 12.24
CA THR A 75 11.44 -12.61 13.19
C THR A 75 10.61 -13.63 13.91
N VAL A 76 11.02 -14.89 13.83
CA VAL A 76 10.44 -15.99 14.62
C VAL A 76 11.46 -16.40 15.67
N GLY A 77 11.03 -16.63 16.91
CA GLY A 77 11.91 -17.13 17.93
C GLY A 77 11.22 -17.96 19.00
N TYR A 78 11.98 -18.89 19.56
CA TYR A 78 11.55 -19.80 20.61
C TYR A 78 12.78 -20.24 21.39
N LEU A 79 12.65 -20.36 22.72
CA LEU A 79 13.74 -20.77 23.62
C LEU A 79 13.50 -22.15 24.23
N ASP A 80 12.29 -22.68 24.06
CA ASP A 80 11.79 -23.97 24.53
C ASP A 80 10.69 -24.47 23.57
N GLU A 81 10.08 -25.61 23.89
CA GLU A 81 8.97 -26.19 23.10
C GLU A 81 7.58 -25.70 23.55
N ASP A 82 7.51 -24.85 24.58
CA ASP A 82 6.24 -24.41 25.16
C ASP A 82 5.67 -23.22 24.39
N VAL A 83 6.53 -22.30 23.94
CA VAL A 83 6.11 -21.07 23.28
C VAL A 83 6.92 -20.71 22.02
N ILE A 84 6.24 -20.08 21.08
CA ILE A 84 6.85 -19.50 19.87
C ILE A 84 6.37 -18.06 19.67
N GLY A 85 7.32 -17.14 19.48
CA GLY A 85 7.07 -15.74 19.19
C GLY A 85 7.28 -15.42 17.72
N ILE A 86 6.44 -14.53 17.18
CA ILE A 86 6.61 -13.94 15.85
C ILE A 86 6.44 -12.42 15.91
N LYS A 87 7.39 -11.71 15.31
CA LYS A 87 7.33 -10.28 15.03
C LYS A 87 7.20 -10.08 13.53
N LEU A 88 6.20 -9.31 13.08
CA LEU A 88 5.99 -9.00 11.68
C LEU A 88 6.45 -7.57 11.38
N TYR A 89 7.50 -7.40 10.58
CA TYR A 89 8.03 -6.07 10.27
C TYR A 89 7.21 -5.43 9.18
N LYS A 90 6.43 -4.41 9.56
CA LYS A 90 5.60 -3.68 8.60
C LYS A 90 6.49 -3.10 7.52
N ASN A 91 6.03 -3.16 6.28
CA ASN A 91 6.59 -2.29 5.24
C ASN A 91 6.55 -0.87 5.78
N ALA A 92 7.69 -0.19 5.75
CA ALA A 92 7.67 1.25 5.90
C ALA A 92 6.83 1.78 4.75
N THR A 93 5.55 2.04 4.99
CA THR A 93 4.84 3.04 4.23
C THR A 93 5.64 4.30 4.49
N LYS A 94 6.51 4.70 3.54
CA LYS A 94 6.96 6.09 3.59
C LYS A 94 5.69 6.88 3.59
N LYS A 95 5.43 7.58 4.70
CA LYS A 95 4.50 8.70 4.69
C LYS A 95 4.92 9.54 3.49
N PHE A 96 3.93 9.94 2.69
CA PHE A 96 4.08 10.87 1.57
C PHE A 96 5.29 11.78 1.79
N ALA A 97 6.18 11.90 0.81
CA ALA A 97 7.44 12.61 1.05
C ALA A 97 7.22 14.09 1.38
N ASN A 98 8.28 14.79 1.84
CA ASN A 98 8.22 16.21 2.12
C ASN A 98 7.67 16.98 0.89
N VAL A 99 6.97 18.09 1.14
CA VAL A 99 6.32 18.92 0.09
C VAL A 99 7.26 19.28 -1.07
N GLU A 100 8.56 19.43 -0.77
CA GLU A 100 9.64 19.71 -1.74
C GLU A 100 9.87 18.59 -2.76
N GLU A 101 9.46 17.36 -2.45
CA GLU A 101 9.61 16.18 -3.33
C GLU A 101 8.43 16.01 -4.30
N TYR A 102 7.41 16.89 -4.24
CA TYR A 102 6.27 16.86 -5.16
C TYR A 102 6.59 17.44 -6.54
N GLY A 103 7.79 17.97 -6.81
CA GLY A 103 8.18 18.34 -8.17
C GLY A 103 7.56 19.65 -8.65
N GLU A 104 7.13 19.69 -9.92
CA GLU A 104 6.73 20.92 -10.61
C GLU A 104 5.21 21.06 -10.69
N SER A 105 4.72 22.30 -10.74
CA SER A 105 3.31 22.60 -10.97
C SER A 105 2.87 22.14 -12.37
N VAL A 106 1.83 21.33 -12.42
CA VAL A 106 1.30 20.73 -13.65
C VAL A 106 -0.22 20.79 -13.68
N ASN A 107 -0.75 21.02 -14.88
CA ASN A 107 -2.16 20.83 -15.17
C ASN A 107 -2.46 19.33 -15.28
N ILE A 108 -3.08 18.76 -14.24
CA ILE A 108 -3.36 17.32 -14.16
C ILE A 108 -4.27 16.82 -15.29
N TYR A 109 -5.16 17.66 -15.82
CA TYR A 109 -6.02 17.28 -16.95
C TYR A 109 -5.19 17.04 -18.21
N ALA A 110 -4.25 17.94 -18.52
CA ALA A 110 -3.36 17.80 -19.67
C ALA A 110 -2.50 16.53 -19.54
N LEU A 111 -2.04 16.22 -18.32
CA LEU A 111 -1.25 15.03 -18.04
C LEU A 111 -2.04 13.73 -18.24
N LEU A 112 -3.28 13.69 -17.73
CA LEU A 112 -4.18 12.55 -17.92
C LEU A 112 -4.56 12.37 -19.38
N ASP A 113 -4.85 13.45 -20.09
CA ASP A 113 -5.18 13.44 -21.50
C ASP A 113 -4.03 12.93 -22.36
N LEU A 114 -2.79 13.34 -22.05
CA LEU A 114 -1.59 12.81 -22.69
C LEU A 114 -1.48 11.30 -22.52
N CYS A 115 -1.61 10.80 -21.29
CA CYS A 115 -1.49 9.37 -21.01
C CYS A 115 -2.61 8.56 -21.67
N ILE A 116 -3.86 9.04 -21.60
CA ILE A 116 -5.00 8.41 -22.27
C ILE A 116 -4.77 8.34 -23.78
N SER A 117 -4.29 9.43 -24.39
CA SER A 117 -4.05 9.50 -25.84
C SER A 117 -2.92 8.55 -26.28
N ALA A 118 -1.88 8.39 -25.47
CA ALA A 118 -0.79 7.46 -25.75
C ALA A 118 -1.27 6.00 -25.78
N VAL A 119 -2.17 5.62 -24.86
CA VAL A 119 -2.72 4.26 -24.78
C VAL A 119 -3.79 4.02 -25.84
N SER A 120 -4.63 5.01 -26.13
CA SER A 120 -5.69 4.90 -27.15
C SER A 120 -5.13 4.74 -28.56
N THR A 121 -3.94 5.26 -28.84
CA THR A 121 -3.27 5.10 -30.15
C THR A 121 -3.02 3.63 -30.52
N ASN A 122 -2.82 2.77 -29.52
CA ASN A 122 -2.46 1.36 -29.70
C ASN A 122 -3.57 0.39 -29.25
N SER A 123 -4.80 0.87 -29.04
CA SER A 123 -5.88 0.03 -28.53
C SER A 123 -7.25 0.45 -29.08
N ALA A 124 -8.16 -0.52 -29.21
CA ALA A 124 -9.56 -0.25 -29.59
C ALA A 124 -10.43 0.16 -28.39
N ILE A 125 -9.81 0.45 -27.24
CA ILE A 125 -10.49 0.71 -25.98
C ILE A 125 -11.20 2.06 -26.03
N LYS A 126 -12.44 2.10 -25.54
CA LYS A 126 -13.17 3.35 -25.35
C LYS A 126 -12.79 4.00 -24.02
N PHE A 127 -12.16 5.17 -24.08
CA PHE A 127 -11.81 5.95 -22.89
C PHE A 127 -12.92 6.94 -22.53
N LYS A 128 -13.37 6.91 -21.28
CA LYS A 128 -14.29 7.88 -20.67
C LYS A 128 -13.55 8.69 -19.61
N LYS A 129 -13.85 9.98 -19.52
CA LYS A 129 -13.22 10.91 -18.58
C LYS A 129 -14.28 11.50 -17.66
N GLU A 130 -14.06 11.40 -16.36
CA GLU A 130 -14.92 11.95 -15.31
C GLU A 130 -14.07 12.86 -14.44
N PHE A 131 -13.79 14.06 -14.94
CA PHE A 131 -12.92 15.02 -14.27
C PHE A 131 -13.75 16.11 -13.62
N ASP A 132 -13.48 16.39 -12.34
CA ASP A 132 -13.96 17.60 -11.68
C ASP A 132 -13.34 18.81 -12.39
N PRO A 133 -14.11 19.74 -13.01
CA PRO A 133 -13.57 20.87 -13.76
C PRO A 133 -13.00 21.99 -12.88
N THR A 134 -13.11 21.88 -11.56
CA THR A 134 -12.64 22.89 -10.59
C THR A 134 -11.32 22.51 -9.91
N PHE A 135 -10.69 21.44 -10.39
CA PHE A 135 -9.46 20.91 -9.84
C PHE A 135 -8.29 21.87 -10.15
N PRO A 136 -7.50 22.28 -9.14
CA PRO A 136 -6.41 23.22 -9.34
C PRO A 136 -5.21 22.55 -10.01
N ASP A 137 -4.26 23.36 -10.47
CA ASP A 137 -2.92 22.85 -10.78
C ASP A 137 -2.28 22.26 -9.53
N ILE A 138 -1.49 21.20 -9.71
CA ILE A 138 -0.88 20.45 -8.62
C ILE A 138 0.61 20.25 -8.86
N HIS A 139 1.37 20.10 -7.80
CA HIS A 139 2.78 19.72 -7.88
C HIS A 139 2.88 18.20 -7.98
N LEU A 140 3.49 17.70 -9.07
CA LEU A 140 3.82 16.28 -9.22
C LEU A 140 5.22 16.06 -9.80
N ASN A 141 5.84 14.93 -9.44
CA ASN A 141 6.97 14.39 -10.21
C ASN A 141 6.43 13.85 -11.53
N VAL A 142 6.36 14.70 -12.55
CA VAL A 142 5.72 14.42 -13.84
C VAL A 142 6.27 13.15 -14.49
N GLU A 143 7.59 12.94 -14.46
CA GLU A 143 8.23 11.78 -15.06
C GLU A 143 7.77 10.46 -14.42
N ASN A 144 7.85 10.36 -13.08
CA ASN A 144 7.44 9.15 -12.37
C ASN A 144 5.92 8.96 -12.45
N PHE A 145 5.14 10.04 -12.45
CA PHE A 145 3.69 9.98 -12.55
C PHE A 145 3.21 9.49 -13.93
N ILE A 146 3.85 9.92 -15.02
CA ILE A 146 3.57 9.38 -16.37
C ILE A 146 3.91 7.89 -16.41
N LYS A 147 5.06 7.48 -15.85
CA LYS A 147 5.43 6.05 -15.76
C LYS A 147 4.38 5.25 -15.01
N LEU A 148 3.87 5.79 -13.90
CA LEU A 148 2.81 5.18 -13.10
C LEU A 148 1.53 5.00 -13.91
N LEU A 149 1.00 6.08 -14.49
CA LEU A 149 -0.24 6.05 -15.26
C LEU A 149 -0.15 5.08 -16.43
N ASN A 150 0.94 5.11 -17.19
CA ASN A 150 1.15 4.18 -18.30
C ASN A 150 1.15 2.73 -17.83
N LYS A 151 1.79 2.43 -16.68
CA LYS A 151 1.79 1.09 -16.11
C LYS A 151 0.43 0.65 -15.63
N VAL A 152 -0.35 1.54 -15.02
CA VAL A 152 -1.73 1.23 -14.64
C VAL A 152 -2.57 0.98 -15.89
N TYR A 153 -2.60 1.87 -16.89
CA TYR A 153 -3.36 1.61 -18.12
C TYR A 153 -2.98 0.31 -18.82
N GLN A 154 -1.71 -0.10 -18.76
CA GLN A 154 -1.26 -1.41 -19.28
C GLN A 154 -1.95 -2.60 -18.62
N THR A 155 -2.27 -2.54 -17.32
CA THR A 155 -3.00 -3.63 -16.65
C THR A 155 -4.45 -3.72 -17.11
N HIS A 156 -5.02 -2.64 -17.64
CA HIS A 156 -6.40 -2.57 -18.09
C HIS A 156 -6.57 -2.80 -19.60
N LEU A 157 -5.54 -3.21 -20.35
CA LEU A 157 -5.60 -3.34 -21.82
C LEU A 157 -6.58 -4.39 -22.35
N ASN A 158 -7.03 -5.33 -21.52
CA ASN A 158 -8.03 -6.33 -21.89
C ASN A 158 -9.48 -5.81 -21.82
N ALA A 159 -9.66 -4.57 -21.34
CA ALA A 159 -10.96 -3.92 -21.24
C ALA A 159 -11.52 -3.53 -22.62
N THR A 160 -12.83 -3.36 -22.74
CA THR A 160 -13.42 -2.65 -23.89
C THR A 160 -13.65 -1.18 -23.57
N THR A 161 -13.85 -0.86 -22.29
CA THR A 161 -14.04 0.49 -21.79
C THR A 161 -13.17 0.73 -20.56
N ILE A 162 -12.46 1.85 -20.56
CA ILE A 162 -11.77 2.38 -19.37
C ILE A 162 -12.36 3.75 -19.03
N THR A 163 -12.76 3.92 -17.78
CA THR A 163 -13.17 5.21 -17.21
C THR A 163 -12.07 5.72 -16.29
N THR A 164 -11.58 6.92 -16.56
CA THR A 164 -10.64 7.63 -15.69
C THR A 164 -11.39 8.73 -14.96
N ARG A 165 -11.42 8.67 -13.63
CA ARG A 165 -12.07 9.67 -12.77
C ARG A 165 -11.03 10.41 -11.94
N LEU A 166 -11.12 11.74 -11.92
CA LEU A 166 -10.33 12.62 -11.04
C LEU A 166 -11.26 13.27 -10.01
N SER A 167 -10.97 13.09 -8.73
CA SER A 167 -11.80 13.61 -7.64
C SER A 167 -10.99 13.98 -6.39
N LEU A 168 -11.47 14.96 -5.63
CA LEU A 168 -11.01 15.21 -4.25
C LEU A 168 -11.68 14.23 -3.28
N ILE A 169 -10.91 13.67 -2.35
CA ILE A 169 -11.44 12.84 -1.27
C ILE A 169 -11.87 13.74 -0.13
N THR A 170 -13.19 13.81 0.11
CA THR A 170 -13.74 14.70 1.14
C THR A 170 -13.40 14.20 2.54
N GLY A 171 -12.88 15.09 3.39
CA GLY A 171 -12.58 14.78 4.80
C GLY A 171 -11.19 14.19 5.04
N GLU A 172 -10.50 13.73 3.98
CA GLU A 172 -9.14 13.20 4.07
C GLU A 172 -8.08 14.26 3.78
N TYR A 173 -7.05 14.29 4.62
CA TYR A 173 -5.91 15.19 4.46
C TYR A 173 -4.63 14.58 5.03
N ILE A 174 -3.50 14.98 4.46
CA ILE A 174 -2.18 14.72 5.01
C ILE A 174 -1.68 16.02 5.65
N ARG A 175 -0.98 15.91 6.78
CA ARG A 175 -0.41 17.07 7.47
C ARG A 175 1.11 17.07 7.31
N PHE A 176 1.65 18.13 6.73
CA PHE A 176 3.08 18.43 6.67
C PHE A 176 3.36 19.80 7.26
N ASN A 177 4.36 19.92 8.13
CA ASN A 177 4.77 21.20 8.73
C ASN A 177 3.57 22.01 9.27
N ASN A 178 2.62 21.31 9.93
CA ASN A 178 1.38 21.85 10.46
C ASN A 178 0.36 22.40 9.44
N LYS A 179 0.61 22.30 8.13
CA LYS A 179 -0.34 22.58 7.05
C LYS A 179 -1.06 21.31 6.62
N LYS A 180 -2.38 21.39 6.40
CA LYS A 180 -3.21 20.30 5.88
C LYS A 180 -3.25 20.38 4.36
N TYR A 181 -3.04 19.26 3.70
CA TYR A 181 -3.16 19.09 2.26
C TYR A 181 -4.29 18.08 2.01
N PRO A 182 -5.36 18.44 1.30
CA PRO A 182 -6.41 17.51 0.91
C PRO A 182 -5.82 16.33 0.12
N ILE A 183 -6.49 15.19 0.14
CA ILE A 183 -6.11 14.06 -0.73
C ILE A 183 -6.96 14.10 -1.99
N PHE A 184 -6.36 13.84 -3.14
CA PHE A 184 -7.08 13.56 -4.37
C PHE A 184 -6.87 12.13 -4.82
N SER A 185 -7.79 11.65 -5.65
CA SER A 185 -7.75 10.33 -6.24
C SER A 185 -7.91 10.37 -7.75
N ILE A 186 -7.17 9.50 -8.42
CA ILE A 186 -7.41 9.10 -9.79
C ILE A 186 -7.84 7.64 -9.78
N SER A 187 -9.07 7.40 -10.19
CA SER A 187 -9.62 6.06 -10.39
C SER A 187 -9.51 5.68 -11.86
N ILE A 188 -8.93 4.52 -12.13
CA ILE A 188 -8.89 3.90 -13.46
C ILE A 188 -9.71 2.61 -13.37
N LYS A 189 -10.92 2.67 -13.91
CA LYS A 189 -11.90 1.58 -13.83
C LYS A 189 -12.13 0.95 -15.20
N SER A 190 -12.07 -0.37 -15.27
CA SER A 190 -12.36 -1.14 -16.49
C SER A 190 -13.63 -1.98 -16.35
N ASP A 191 -14.16 -2.41 -17.49
CA ASP A 191 -15.23 -3.41 -17.58
C ASP A 191 -14.71 -4.86 -17.59
N ALA A 192 -13.39 -5.05 -17.56
CA ALA A 192 -12.71 -6.33 -17.42
C ALA A 192 -11.80 -6.34 -16.18
N THR A 193 -11.48 -7.53 -15.68
CA THR A 193 -10.50 -7.70 -14.61
C THR A 193 -9.10 -7.33 -15.11
N PRO A 194 -8.35 -6.48 -14.37
CA PRO A 194 -7.00 -6.09 -14.75
C PRO A 194 -6.04 -7.28 -14.75
N LEU A 195 -5.01 -7.23 -15.60
CA LEU A 195 -3.87 -8.15 -15.54
C LEU A 195 -3.08 -7.88 -14.26
N HIS A 196 -2.83 -8.92 -13.44
CA HIS A 196 -2.01 -8.79 -12.23
C HIS A 196 -0.56 -8.39 -12.57
N TYR A 197 -0.19 -7.14 -12.25
CA TYR A 197 1.18 -6.62 -12.24
C TYR A 197 1.39 -5.81 -10.96
N GLU A 198 1.68 -6.47 -9.84
CA GLU A 198 1.50 -5.82 -8.53
C GLU A 198 2.78 -5.21 -7.93
N LYS A 199 3.95 -5.85 -8.08
CA LYS A 199 5.16 -5.34 -7.38
C LYS A 199 5.78 -4.09 -8.03
N ASN A 200 5.82 -4.03 -9.36
CA ASN A 200 6.47 -2.92 -10.06
C ASN A 200 5.66 -1.61 -9.99
N ILE A 201 4.33 -1.70 -9.92
CA ILE A 201 3.45 -0.53 -9.91
C ILE A 201 3.52 0.19 -8.57
N GLU A 202 3.53 -0.55 -7.46
CA GLU A 202 3.65 0.01 -6.11
C GLU A 202 4.97 0.78 -5.94
N ASP A 203 6.09 0.22 -6.43
CA ASP A 203 7.39 0.89 -6.39
C ASP A 203 7.41 2.20 -7.18
N ILE A 204 6.73 2.25 -8.34
CA ILE A 204 6.62 3.48 -9.14
C ILE A 204 5.69 4.48 -8.45
N ALA A 205 4.56 4.03 -7.91
CA ALA A 205 3.63 4.89 -7.16
C ALA A 205 4.33 5.57 -6.00
N HIS A 206 5.13 4.81 -5.27
CA HIS A 206 5.93 5.31 -4.17
C HIS A 206 6.99 6.33 -4.61
N LYS A 207 7.66 6.13 -5.75
CA LYS A 207 8.59 7.12 -6.34
C LYS A 207 7.89 8.38 -6.86
N SER A 208 6.57 8.32 -7.05
CA SER A 208 5.72 9.44 -7.47
C SER A 208 5.00 10.14 -6.33
N ASN A 209 5.32 9.84 -5.06
CA ASN A 209 4.58 10.33 -3.88
C ASN A 209 3.08 10.03 -3.94
N CYS A 210 2.73 8.85 -4.46
CA CYS A 210 1.37 8.36 -4.56
C CYS A 210 1.22 7.06 -3.76
N THR A 211 0.02 6.84 -3.22
CA THR A 211 -0.43 5.51 -2.80
C THR A 211 -1.24 4.89 -3.92
N ILE A 212 -1.25 3.55 -3.97
CA ILE A 212 -2.05 2.80 -4.93
C ILE A 212 -2.82 1.70 -4.21
N GLN A 213 -4.07 1.52 -4.61
CA GLN A 213 -4.96 0.46 -4.15
C GLN A 213 -5.54 -0.26 -5.38
N PHE A 214 -5.55 -1.58 -5.32
CA PHE A 214 -6.13 -2.42 -6.35
C PHE A 214 -7.45 -3.00 -5.87
N GLU A 215 -8.48 -2.86 -6.68
CA GLU A 215 -9.78 -3.49 -6.53
C GLU A 215 -10.08 -4.36 -7.75
N ALA A 216 -11.14 -5.16 -7.71
CA ALA A 216 -11.42 -6.19 -8.71
C ALA A 216 -11.39 -5.68 -10.17
N ASN A 217 -11.88 -4.46 -10.42
CA ASN A 217 -11.96 -3.84 -11.75
C ASN A 217 -11.47 -2.39 -11.75
N GLU A 218 -10.75 -1.96 -10.71
CA GLU A 218 -10.43 -0.56 -10.49
C GLU A 218 -9.06 -0.43 -9.83
N THR A 219 -8.23 0.45 -10.36
CA THR A 219 -6.98 0.86 -9.72
C THR A 219 -7.13 2.29 -9.24
N LEU A 220 -6.91 2.53 -7.95
CA LEU A 220 -7.02 3.83 -7.32
C LEU A 220 -5.63 4.37 -7.00
N ILE A 221 -5.28 5.51 -7.57
CA ILE A 221 -4.05 6.25 -7.26
C ILE A 221 -4.45 7.43 -6.38
N GLN A 222 -3.79 7.64 -5.25
CA GLN A 222 -4.07 8.79 -4.38
C GLN A 222 -2.79 9.56 -4.07
N SER A 223 -2.91 10.88 -3.96
CA SER A 223 -1.78 11.74 -3.56
C SER A 223 -2.28 12.99 -2.85
N ALA A 224 -1.37 13.67 -2.14
CA ALA A 224 -1.68 14.95 -1.52
C ALA A 224 -1.86 16.01 -2.62
N LEU A 225 -2.91 16.80 -2.51
CA LEU A 225 -3.12 17.99 -3.33
C LEU A 225 -2.19 19.11 -2.83
N VAL A 226 -0.96 19.11 -3.35
CA VAL A 226 0.02 20.18 -3.16
C VAL A 226 -0.16 21.19 -4.29
N SER A 227 -0.93 22.25 -4.04
CA SER A 227 -1.13 23.39 -4.95
C SER A 227 -0.50 24.65 -4.40
#